data_AF-A0A924KD44-F1
#
_entry.id   AF-A0A924KD44-F1
#
_cell.length_a   1.000
_cell.length_b   1.000
_cell.length_c   1.000
_cell.angle_alpha   90.00
_cell.angle_beta   90.00
_cell.angle_gamma   90.00
#
_symmetry.space_group_name_H-M   'P 1'
#
loop_
_entity.id
_entity.type
_entity.pdbx_description
1 polymer ?
#
loop_
_entity_poly.entity_id
_entity_poly.type
_entity_poly.pdbx_seq_one_letter_code
_entity_poly.pdbx_strand_id
1 'polypeptide(L)'
;QAFEKGFDGVKNLDETLLFQWVAKMVYGIIFKEIQAAVKQQNAFAEGFNISQSLIHKFGAVHTMLQSVNQNVVFEDFKPYSIFICKVNNDEDEFAYRDEINTLTFSLRMKDFGLLVNLQDNGANKKYHEEIWNKIEGKTLHPIQFEELCARVFYSAYLFNRLPEYHIIPTDEAIFIEAMPLRGMDAKPIFDNWNFKIYGQVVENFWKRWNFLLLEIIKNPEKPKSYLLEENGDFLPAEKIDLPLV
;
A
#
# COMPACT_ATOMS: atom_id res chain seq x y z
N GLN A 1 5.13 20.11 -8.80
CA GLN A 1 3.88 20.59 -9.42
C GLN A 1 2.61 19.93 -8.87
N ALA A 2 2.26 18.68 -9.21
CA ALA A 2 0.98 18.10 -8.73
C ALA A 2 0.91 17.95 -7.20
N PHE A 3 1.96 17.41 -6.56
CA PHE A 3 2.04 17.29 -5.11
C PHE A 3 2.08 18.66 -4.40
N GLU A 4 2.49 19.72 -5.10
CA GLU A 4 2.46 21.08 -4.54
C GLU A 4 1.02 21.63 -4.46
N LYS A 5 0.12 21.17 -5.33
CA LYS A 5 -1.29 21.54 -5.33
C LYS A 5 -2.12 20.70 -4.35
N GLY A 6 -1.49 19.84 -3.55
CA GLY A 6 -2.20 19.06 -2.54
C GLY A 6 -3.12 17.99 -3.14
N PHE A 7 -4.21 17.68 -2.43
CA PHE A 7 -5.17 16.65 -2.80
C PHE A 7 -5.72 16.82 -4.22
N ASP A 8 -6.15 18.04 -4.58
CA ASP A 8 -6.73 18.31 -5.90
C ASP A 8 -5.70 18.10 -7.02
N GLY A 9 -4.42 18.35 -6.75
CA GLY A 9 -3.34 18.06 -7.69
C GLY A 9 -3.13 16.57 -7.89
N VAL A 10 -3.10 15.80 -6.80
CA VAL A 10 -2.77 14.37 -6.80
C VAL A 10 -3.94 13.52 -7.30
N LYS A 11 -5.18 13.82 -6.89
CA LYS A 11 -6.39 13.06 -7.29
C LYS A 11 -6.64 13.11 -8.80
N ASN A 12 -6.18 14.15 -9.48
CA ASN A 12 -6.33 14.33 -10.94
C ASN A 12 -5.15 13.80 -11.74
N LEU A 13 -4.14 13.20 -11.10
CA LEU A 13 -3.07 12.52 -11.82
C LEU A 13 -3.58 11.21 -12.42
N ASP A 14 -3.02 10.88 -13.58
CA ASP A 14 -3.15 9.55 -14.13
C ASP A 14 -2.60 8.51 -13.13
N GLU A 15 -3.38 7.46 -12.86
CA GLU A 15 -3.02 6.44 -11.87
C GLU A 15 -1.78 5.65 -12.31
N THR A 16 -1.55 5.46 -13.61
CA THR A 16 -0.34 4.80 -14.11
C THR A 16 0.89 5.67 -13.87
N LEU A 17 0.78 6.99 -14.04
CA LEU A 17 1.85 7.92 -13.67
C LEU A 17 2.15 7.89 -12.15
N LEU A 18 1.11 7.83 -11.30
CA LEU A 18 1.29 7.66 -9.85
C LEU A 18 1.97 6.33 -9.51
N PHE A 19 1.53 5.24 -10.15
CA PHE A 19 2.16 3.93 -10.03
C PHE A 19 3.63 3.99 -10.42
N GLN A 20 3.98 4.58 -11.56
CA GLN A 20 5.37 4.71 -12.01
C GLN A 20 6.22 5.48 -11.01
N TRP A 21 5.70 6.57 -10.46
CA TRP A 21 6.39 7.37 -9.46
C TRP A 21 6.66 6.56 -8.18
N VAL A 22 5.65 5.87 -7.65
CA VAL A 22 5.79 5.02 -6.44
C VAL A 22 6.70 3.83 -6.71
N ALA A 23 6.50 3.11 -7.81
CA ALA A 23 7.29 1.95 -8.19
C ALA A 23 8.77 2.32 -8.38
N LYS A 24 9.07 3.49 -8.96
CA LYS A 24 10.44 3.99 -9.06
C LYS A 24 11.08 4.23 -7.69
N MET A 25 10.34 4.82 -6.75
CA MET A 25 10.83 5.07 -5.38
C MET A 25 11.10 3.75 -4.65
N VAL A 26 10.10 2.86 -4.62
CA VAL A 26 10.18 1.56 -3.95
C VAL A 26 11.30 0.70 -4.57
N TYR A 27 11.37 0.61 -5.89
CA TYR A 27 12.45 -0.12 -6.58
C TYR A 27 13.84 0.45 -6.28
N GLY A 28 13.96 1.78 -6.20
CA GLY A 28 15.22 2.44 -5.81
C GLY A 28 15.67 2.07 -4.40
N ILE A 29 14.75 2.00 -3.45
CA ILE A 29 15.02 1.58 -2.06
C ILE A 29 15.45 0.11 -2.04
N ILE A 30 14.67 -0.77 -2.65
CA ILE A 30 14.97 -2.22 -2.76
C ILE A 30 16.36 -2.44 -3.35
N PHE A 31 16.67 -1.75 -4.45
CA PHE A 31 17.98 -1.85 -5.10
C PHE A 31 19.12 -1.46 -4.15
N LYS A 32 18.94 -0.38 -3.37
CA LYS A 32 19.95 0.07 -2.39
C LYS A 32 20.11 -0.91 -1.24
N GLU A 33 19.03 -1.48 -0.74
CA GLU A 33 19.09 -2.49 0.33
C GLU A 33 19.78 -3.77 -0.13
N ILE A 34 19.45 -4.28 -1.33
CA ILE A 34 20.11 -5.44 -1.91
C ILE A 34 21.62 -5.15 -2.10
N GLN A 35 21.97 -3.97 -2.62
CA GLN A 35 23.38 -3.59 -2.75
C GLN A 35 24.11 -3.54 -1.40
N ALA A 36 23.47 -3.03 -0.35
CA ALA A 36 24.04 -2.99 0.99
C ALA A 36 24.21 -4.40 1.57
N ALA A 37 23.20 -5.24 1.44
CA ALA A 37 23.22 -6.62 1.92
C ALA A 37 24.27 -7.47 1.19
N VAL A 38 24.40 -7.33 -0.14
CA VAL A 38 25.48 -7.98 -0.92
C VAL A 38 26.85 -7.56 -0.42
N LYS A 39 27.08 -6.26 -0.17
CA LYS A 39 28.37 -5.78 0.36
C LYS A 39 28.68 -6.35 1.74
N GLN A 40 27.67 -6.44 2.61
CA GLN A 40 27.82 -6.99 3.96
C GLN A 40 28.05 -8.50 3.95
N GLN A 41 27.33 -9.25 3.11
CA GLN A 41 27.39 -10.71 3.06
C GLN A 41 28.58 -11.23 2.25
N ASN A 42 29.15 -10.43 1.34
CA ASN A 42 30.46 -10.74 0.73
C ASN A 42 31.61 -10.72 1.75
N ALA A 43 31.38 -10.26 2.99
CA ALA A 43 32.31 -10.43 4.11
C ALA A 43 32.18 -11.82 4.79
N PHE A 44 31.16 -12.61 4.46
CA PHE A 44 30.87 -13.93 5.02
C PHE A 44 30.91 -15.02 3.93
N ALA A 45 31.35 -16.23 4.27
CA ALA A 45 31.61 -17.30 3.30
C ALA A 45 30.35 -17.89 2.63
N GLU A 46 29.16 -17.67 3.19
CA GLU A 46 27.89 -18.24 2.71
C GLU A 46 27.27 -17.47 1.53
N GLY A 47 27.83 -16.31 1.15
CA GLY A 47 27.34 -15.51 0.02
C GLY A 47 25.98 -14.84 0.25
N PHE A 48 25.52 -14.06 -0.72
CA PHE A 48 24.23 -13.37 -0.63
C PHE A 48 23.05 -14.29 -1.00
N ASN A 49 22.05 -14.39 -0.12
CA ASN A 49 20.84 -15.19 -0.37
C ASN A 49 19.56 -14.34 -0.25
N ILE A 50 18.69 -14.46 -1.26
CA ILE A 50 17.38 -13.81 -1.34
C ILE A 50 16.34 -14.85 -1.78
N SER A 51 15.13 -14.80 -1.23
CA SER A 51 14.09 -15.74 -1.58
C SER A 51 13.66 -15.61 -3.05
N GLN A 52 13.32 -16.73 -3.68
CA GLN A 52 12.83 -16.74 -5.06
C GLN A 52 11.54 -15.94 -5.23
N SER A 53 10.67 -15.92 -4.22
CA SER A 53 9.45 -15.11 -4.25
C SER A 53 9.73 -13.61 -4.30
N LEU A 54 10.74 -13.13 -3.55
CA LEU A 54 11.15 -11.72 -3.61
C LEU A 54 11.80 -11.38 -4.95
N ILE A 55 12.68 -12.25 -5.48
CA ILE A 55 13.24 -12.08 -6.82
C ILE A 55 12.11 -11.96 -7.86
N HIS A 56 11.12 -12.85 -7.79
CA HIS A 56 9.98 -12.85 -8.70
C HIS A 56 9.18 -11.55 -8.61
N LYS A 57 8.82 -11.11 -7.39
CA LYS A 57 8.11 -9.84 -7.18
C LYS A 57 8.89 -8.65 -7.74
N PHE A 58 10.17 -8.54 -7.40
CA PHE A 58 11.01 -7.42 -7.83
C PHE A 58 11.23 -7.42 -9.34
N GLY A 59 11.39 -8.60 -9.95
CA GLY A 59 11.47 -8.74 -11.40
C GLY A 59 10.19 -8.27 -12.09
N ALA A 60 9.01 -8.65 -11.59
CA ALA A 60 7.73 -8.20 -12.12
C ALA A 60 7.56 -6.67 -11.99
N VAL A 61 7.82 -6.10 -10.82
CA VAL A 61 7.78 -4.64 -10.61
C VAL A 61 8.75 -3.92 -11.55
N HIS A 62 9.97 -4.43 -11.72
CA HIS A 62 10.94 -3.86 -12.63
C HIS A 62 10.47 -3.87 -14.09
N THR A 63 9.87 -4.97 -14.54
CA THR A 63 9.29 -5.08 -15.88
C THR A 63 8.17 -4.06 -16.08
N MET A 64 7.25 -3.96 -15.13
CA MET A 64 6.16 -2.98 -15.18
C MET A 64 6.68 -1.54 -15.12
N LEU A 65 7.75 -1.29 -14.37
CA LEU A 65 8.41 0.01 -14.27
C LEU A 65 9.11 0.42 -15.57
N GLN A 66 9.38 -0.50 -16.50
CA GLN A 66 9.86 -0.12 -17.84
C GLN A 66 8.88 0.78 -18.58
N SER A 67 7.61 0.85 -18.15
CA SER A 67 6.61 1.82 -18.65
C SER A 67 7.06 3.28 -18.58
N VAL A 68 8.10 3.60 -17.78
CA VAL A 68 8.71 4.94 -17.74
C VAL A 68 9.53 5.25 -19.01
N ASN A 69 10.14 4.24 -19.62
CA ASN A 69 11.09 4.39 -20.75
C ASN A 69 10.61 3.73 -22.04
N GLN A 70 9.64 2.82 -21.96
CA GLN A 70 9.14 2.01 -23.05
C GLN A 70 7.62 2.01 -23.05
N ASN A 71 7.03 1.72 -24.20
CA ASN A 71 5.60 1.54 -24.31
C ASN A 71 5.21 0.19 -23.69
N VAL A 72 4.79 0.21 -22.41
CA VAL A 72 4.29 -0.97 -21.70
C VAL A 72 2.78 -0.81 -21.55
N VAL A 73 2.03 -1.82 -21.99
CA VAL A 73 0.57 -1.84 -21.98
C VAL A 73 0.10 -2.91 -20.99
N PHE A 74 -0.70 -2.50 -20.01
CA PHE A 74 -1.39 -3.42 -19.10
C PHE A 74 -2.75 -3.79 -19.69
N GLU A 75 -2.93 -5.04 -20.09
CA GLU A 75 -4.13 -5.50 -20.78
C GLU A 75 -5.24 -5.86 -19.78
N ASP A 76 -6.26 -5.01 -19.71
CA ASP A 76 -7.47 -5.18 -18.89
C ASP A 76 -7.22 -5.38 -17.38
N PHE A 77 -6.10 -4.87 -16.86
CA PHE A 77 -5.83 -4.88 -15.42
C PHE A 77 -5.03 -3.67 -14.95
N LYS A 78 -5.05 -3.43 -13.64
CA LYS A 78 -4.18 -2.46 -12.95
C LYS A 78 -3.22 -3.22 -12.04
N PRO A 79 -1.90 -3.08 -12.19
CA PRO A 79 -0.92 -3.81 -11.36
C PRO A 79 -0.80 -3.22 -9.94
N TYR A 80 -1.85 -2.58 -9.43
CA TYR A 80 -1.81 -1.83 -8.18
C TYR A 80 -3.20 -1.65 -7.57
N SER A 81 -3.19 -1.39 -6.27
CA SER A 81 -4.30 -0.76 -5.55
C SER A 81 -3.84 0.63 -5.10
N ILE A 82 -4.56 1.68 -5.51
CA ILE A 82 -4.28 3.06 -5.12
C ILE A 82 -5.45 3.64 -4.31
N PHE A 83 -5.10 4.34 -3.24
CA PHE A 83 -6.02 5.08 -2.37
C PHE A 83 -5.47 6.51 -2.22
N ILE A 84 -6.27 7.49 -2.61
CA ILE A 84 -5.95 8.92 -2.50
C ILE A 84 -7.04 9.56 -1.64
N CYS A 85 -6.65 10.06 -0.47
CA CYS A 85 -7.57 10.66 0.49
C CYS A 85 -7.24 12.14 0.67
N LYS A 86 -8.26 12.97 0.86
CA LYS A 86 -8.06 14.30 1.43
C LYS A 86 -7.84 14.12 2.92
N VAL A 87 -6.80 14.72 3.48
CA VAL A 87 -6.44 14.56 4.89
C VAL A 87 -6.16 15.92 5.49
N ASN A 88 -6.78 16.21 6.64
CA ASN A 88 -6.55 17.43 7.38
C ASN A 88 -5.25 17.32 8.18
N ASN A 89 -4.10 17.40 7.51
CA ASN A 89 -2.80 17.35 8.18
C ASN A 89 -2.41 18.71 8.76
N ASP A 90 -1.44 18.71 9.66
CA ASP A 90 -0.67 19.91 10.01
C ASP A 90 0.11 20.44 8.79
N GLU A 91 0.43 21.74 8.76
CA GLU A 91 0.99 22.43 7.58
C GLU A 91 2.34 21.87 7.13
N ASP A 92 3.19 21.49 8.10
CA ASP A 92 4.56 20.99 7.86
C ASP A 92 4.65 19.45 7.91
N GLU A 93 3.51 18.76 7.85
CA GLU A 93 3.47 17.31 8.01
C GLU A 93 4.07 16.57 6.81
N PHE A 94 4.95 15.62 7.11
CA PHE A 94 5.50 14.65 6.17
C PHE A 94 5.62 13.29 6.85
N ALA A 95 4.72 12.36 6.51
CA ALA A 95 4.79 10.98 6.94
C ALA A 95 4.98 10.06 5.74
N TYR A 96 5.98 9.21 5.81
CA TYR A 96 6.33 8.23 4.78
C TYR A 96 6.52 6.87 5.42
N ARG A 97 5.97 5.82 4.80
CA ARG A 97 6.22 4.42 5.17
C ARG A 97 6.25 3.56 3.92
N ASP A 98 7.11 2.56 3.92
CA ASP A 98 7.10 1.47 2.95
C ASP A 98 7.26 0.12 3.65
N GLU A 99 6.83 -0.91 2.94
CA GLU A 99 7.10 -2.30 3.30
C GLU A 99 7.49 -3.07 2.04
N ILE A 100 8.76 -3.46 1.98
CA ILE A 100 9.38 -4.06 0.80
C ILE A 100 8.81 -5.45 0.51
N ASN A 101 8.48 -6.23 1.54
CA ASN A 101 8.02 -7.61 1.34
C ASN A 101 6.63 -7.68 0.68
N THR A 102 5.79 -6.69 0.98
CA THR A 102 4.42 -6.58 0.47
C THR A 102 4.28 -5.52 -0.63
N LEU A 103 5.35 -4.78 -0.92
CA LEU A 103 5.40 -3.67 -1.87
C LEU A 103 4.34 -2.60 -1.59
N THR A 104 4.11 -2.35 -0.29
CA THR A 104 3.14 -1.35 0.17
C THR A 104 3.86 -0.04 0.47
N PHE A 105 3.26 1.07 0.08
CA PHE A 105 3.79 2.41 0.21
C PHE A 105 2.69 3.33 0.75
N SER A 106 3.02 4.21 1.69
CA SER A 106 2.15 5.32 2.06
C SER A 106 2.92 6.62 2.24
N LEU A 107 2.29 7.72 1.85
CA LEU A 107 2.78 9.07 1.98
C LEU A 107 1.63 9.98 2.44
N ARG A 108 1.89 10.84 3.41
CA ARG A 108 0.98 11.90 3.86
C ARG A 108 1.76 13.20 3.91
N MET A 109 1.26 14.22 3.21
CA MET A 109 1.84 15.56 3.20
C MET A 109 0.79 16.57 2.71
N LYS A 110 0.96 17.85 3.06
CA LYS A 110 -0.03 18.91 2.73
C LYS A 110 -1.44 18.48 3.13
N ASP A 111 -2.43 18.54 2.26
CA ASP A 111 -3.81 18.14 2.55
C ASP A 111 -4.19 16.77 1.96
N PHE A 112 -3.21 15.88 1.69
CA PHE A 112 -3.48 14.56 1.11
C PHE A 112 -2.74 13.40 1.76
N GLY A 113 -3.31 12.22 1.57
CA GLY A 113 -2.69 10.93 1.85
C GLY A 113 -2.76 10.04 0.60
N LEU A 114 -1.63 9.43 0.25
CA LEU A 114 -1.47 8.48 -0.84
C LEU A 114 -1.05 7.13 -0.24
N LEU A 115 -1.80 6.08 -0.53
CA LEU A 115 -1.52 4.71 -0.13
C LEU A 115 -1.59 3.82 -1.36
N VAL A 116 -0.54 3.05 -1.59
CA VAL A 116 -0.39 2.21 -2.78
C VAL A 116 0.10 0.84 -2.37
N ASN A 117 -0.54 -0.21 -2.88
CA ASN A 117 0.02 -1.56 -2.87
C ASN A 117 0.38 -1.93 -4.31
N LEU A 118 1.67 -2.12 -4.59
CA LEU A 118 2.13 -2.50 -5.91
C LEU A 118 1.96 -4.01 -6.12
N GLN A 119 1.78 -4.42 -7.37
CA GLN A 119 1.72 -5.80 -7.82
C GLN A 119 0.64 -6.65 -7.12
N ASP A 120 -0.48 -6.07 -6.69
CA ASP A 120 -1.60 -6.83 -6.10
C ASP A 120 -2.80 -7.00 -7.05
N ASN A 121 -2.69 -6.51 -8.29
CA ASN A 121 -3.72 -6.55 -9.31
C ASN A 121 -5.08 -5.98 -8.84
N GLY A 122 -5.06 -4.94 -7.99
CA GLY A 122 -6.27 -4.32 -7.45
C GLY A 122 -6.94 -5.13 -6.33
N ALA A 123 -6.31 -6.21 -5.85
CA ALA A 123 -6.89 -7.08 -4.84
C ALA A 123 -7.19 -6.35 -3.52
N ASN A 124 -6.28 -5.50 -3.03
CA ASN A 124 -6.52 -4.74 -1.80
C ASN A 124 -7.62 -3.68 -2.00
N LYS A 125 -7.70 -3.05 -3.17
CA LYS A 125 -8.78 -2.11 -3.49
C LYS A 125 -10.14 -2.77 -3.37
N LYS A 126 -10.27 -3.98 -3.91
CA LYS A 126 -11.49 -4.80 -3.81
C LYS A 126 -11.73 -5.32 -2.40
N TYR A 127 -10.68 -5.79 -1.71
CA TYR A 127 -10.80 -6.33 -0.35
C TYR A 127 -11.33 -5.28 0.64
N HIS A 128 -10.92 -4.02 0.48
CA HIS A 128 -11.33 -2.91 1.33
C HIS A 128 -12.47 -2.06 0.73
N GLU A 129 -13.19 -2.56 -0.28
CA GLU A 129 -14.21 -1.79 -1.00
C GLU A 129 -15.30 -1.24 -0.08
N GLU A 130 -15.78 -2.03 0.89
CA GLU A 130 -16.82 -1.57 1.82
C GLU A 130 -16.37 -0.36 2.65
N ILE A 131 -15.16 -0.40 3.19
CA ILE A 131 -14.59 0.72 3.96
C ILE A 131 -14.30 1.88 3.03
N TRP A 132 -13.72 1.60 1.87
CA TRP A 132 -13.38 2.62 0.88
C TRP A 132 -14.61 3.42 0.46
N ASN A 133 -15.73 2.77 0.18
CA ASN A 133 -16.98 3.41 -0.23
C ASN A 133 -17.56 4.35 0.85
N LYS A 134 -17.24 4.12 2.13
CA LYS A 134 -17.68 4.98 3.24
C LYS A 134 -16.80 6.22 3.40
N ILE A 135 -15.53 6.15 3.01
CA ILE A 135 -14.54 7.19 3.27
C ILE A 135 -14.12 7.97 2.02
N GLU A 136 -14.31 7.41 0.82
CA GLU A 136 -13.94 8.09 -0.42
C GLU A 136 -14.69 9.42 -0.57
N GLY A 137 -13.96 10.47 -0.94
CA GLY A 137 -14.50 11.82 -1.08
C GLY A 137 -14.73 12.55 0.24
N LYS A 138 -14.42 11.94 1.39
CA LYS A 138 -14.41 12.61 2.70
C LYS A 138 -13.03 13.20 3.00
N THR A 139 -13.01 14.23 3.86
CA THR A 139 -11.78 14.70 4.50
C THR A 139 -11.54 13.83 5.74
N LEU A 140 -10.37 13.21 5.80
CA LEU A 140 -9.96 12.37 6.92
C LEU A 140 -9.14 13.17 7.93
N HIS A 141 -9.28 12.82 9.20
CA HIS A 141 -8.28 13.12 10.21
C HIS A 141 -7.04 12.25 9.97
N PRO A 142 -5.81 12.73 10.23
CA PRO A 142 -4.57 11.95 10.14
C PRO A 142 -4.64 10.53 10.70
N ILE A 143 -5.12 10.37 11.93
CA ILE A 143 -5.32 9.05 12.55
C ILE A 143 -6.21 8.09 11.74
N GLN A 144 -7.21 8.59 11.01
CA GLN A 144 -8.08 7.78 10.16
C GLN A 144 -7.34 7.32 8.91
N PHE A 145 -6.54 8.19 8.31
CA PHE A 145 -5.68 7.81 7.19
C PHE A 145 -4.64 6.76 7.63
N GLU A 146 -4.01 6.94 8.80
CA GLU A 146 -3.08 5.95 9.35
C GLU A 146 -3.78 4.62 9.69
N GLU A 147 -5.07 4.63 10.07
CA GLU A 147 -5.86 3.39 10.21
C GLU A 147 -6.08 2.69 8.86
N LEU A 148 -6.40 3.44 7.81
CA LEU A 148 -6.53 2.91 6.45
C LEU A 148 -5.20 2.29 5.98
N CYS A 149 -4.09 2.98 6.22
CA CYS A 149 -2.75 2.45 5.94
C CYS A 149 -2.51 1.16 6.72
N ALA A 150 -2.76 1.12 8.04
CA ALA A 150 -2.62 -0.08 8.85
C ALA A 150 -3.43 -1.26 8.30
N ARG A 151 -4.67 -1.01 7.83
CA ARG A 151 -5.53 -2.02 7.22
C ARG A 151 -4.93 -2.60 5.95
N VAL A 152 -4.45 -1.75 5.04
CA VAL A 152 -3.89 -2.18 3.75
C VAL A 152 -2.53 -2.85 3.92
N PHE A 153 -1.65 -2.30 4.77
CA PHE A 153 -0.38 -2.94 5.09
C PHE A 153 -0.60 -4.33 5.69
N TYR A 154 -1.57 -4.48 6.60
CA TYR A 154 -1.87 -5.79 7.17
C TYR A 154 -2.49 -6.74 6.13
N SER A 155 -3.50 -6.32 5.35
CA SER A 155 -4.07 -7.18 4.31
C SER A 155 -3.05 -7.58 3.25
N ALA A 156 -2.06 -6.74 2.96
CA ALA A 156 -0.99 -7.08 2.02
C ALA A 156 -0.10 -8.23 2.53
N TYR A 157 0.04 -8.40 3.86
CA TYR A 157 0.64 -9.60 4.45
C TYR A 157 -0.29 -10.81 4.42
N LEU A 158 -1.61 -10.61 4.48
CA LEU A 158 -2.60 -11.68 4.32
C LEU A 158 -2.79 -12.10 2.86
N PHE A 159 -2.35 -11.28 1.91
CA PHE A 159 -2.41 -11.59 0.48
C PHE A 159 -1.49 -12.77 0.16
N ASN A 160 -2.09 -13.96 0.09
CA ASN A 160 -1.38 -15.24 0.01
C ASN A 160 -1.18 -15.70 -1.45
N ARG A 161 -1.20 -14.75 -2.39
CA ARG A 161 -1.00 -14.98 -3.82
C ARG A 161 0.29 -14.35 -4.29
N LEU A 162 0.92 -15.00 -5.26
CA LEU A 162 2.01 -14.44 -6.04
C LEU A 162 1.47 -14.17 -7.45
N PRO A 163 1.15 -12.92 -7.79
CA PRO A 163 0.59 -12.63 -9.11
C PRO A 163 1.59 -12.94 -10.22
N GLU A 164 1.12 -13.68 -11.22
CA GLU A 164 1.87 -14.08 -12.40
C GLU A 164 1.37 -13.34 -13.64
N TYR A 165 2.27 -13.17 -14.60
CA TYR A 165 2.02 -12.36 -15.79
C TYR A 165 2.54 -13.04 -17.05
N HIS A 166 1.77 -12.94 -18.13
CA HIS A 166 2.27 -13.20 -19.48
C HIS A 166 2.84 -11.88 -20.03
N ILE A 167 4.12 -11.90 -20.41
CA ILE A 167 4.83 -10.73 -20.93
C ILE A 167 5.12 -11.00 -22.40
N ILE A 168 4.56 -10.17 -23.27
CA ILE A 168 4.61 -10.33 -24.73
C ILE A 168 5.35 -9.11 -25.30
N PRO A 169 6.68 -9.18 -25.46
CA PRO A 169 7.43 -8.13 -26.13
C PRO A 169 7.19 -8.18 -27.64
N THR A 170 6.90 -7.03 -28.23
CA THR A 170 6.79 -6.81 -29.67
C THR A 170 7.72 -5.66 -30.08
N ASP A 171 7.82 -5.38 -31.39
CA ASP A 171 8.60 -4.25 -31.88
C ASP A 171 8.00 -2.88 -31.46
N GLU A 172 6.72 -2.84 -31.11
CA GLU A 172 5.98 -1.60 -30.81
C GLU A 172 5.74 -1.36 -29.32
N ALA A 173 5.52 -2.44 -28.56
CA ALA A 173 5.16 -2.38 -27.14
C ALA A 173 5.50 -3.68 -26.40
N ILE A 174 5.54 -3.60 -25.08
CA ILE A 174 5.51 -4.76 -24.18
C ILE A 174 4.11 -4.87 -23.63
N PHE A 175 3.37 -5.89 -24.05
CA PHE A 175 2.06 -6.20 -23.49
C PHE A 175 2.23 -7.08 -22.25
N ILE A 176 1.47 -6.78 -21.21
CA ILE A 176 1.44 -7.53 -19.97
C ILE A 176 -0.01 -7.92 -19.73
N GLU A 177 -0.25 -9.22 -19.58
CA GLU A 177 -1.54 -9.79 -19.17
C GLU A 177 -1.40 -10.40 -17.78
N ALA A 178 -2.33 -10.10 -16.88
CA ALA A 178 -2.35 -10.71 -15.55
C ALA A 178 -3.06 -12.06 -15.58
N MET A 179 -2.42 -13.08 -15.01
CA MET A 179 -3.10 -14.35 -14.75
C MET A 179 -4.13 -14.21 -13.63
N PRO A 180 -5.24 -14.97 -13.66
CA PRO A 180 -6.26 -14.90 -12.62
C PRO A 180 -5.69 -15.22 -11.24
N LEU A 181 -5.86 -14.31 -10.26
CA LEU A 181 -5.34 -14.46 -8.89
C LEU A 181 -5.82 -15.74 -8.18
N ARG A 182 -7.01 -16.26 -8.53
CA ARG A 182 -7.50 -17.52 -7.96
C ARG A 182 -6.81 -18.75 -8.55
N GLY A 183 -6.39 -18.71 -9.81
CA GLY A 183 -5.88 -19.89 -10.52
C GLY A 183 -6.80 -21.11 -10.33
N MET A 184 -6.19 -22.26 -9.99
CA MET A 184 -6.89 -23.49 -9.61
C MET A 184 -7.01 -23.68 -8.08
N ASP A 185 -6.54 -22.72 -7.27
CA ASP A 185 -6.53 -22.86 -5.80
C ASP A 185 -7.90 -22.48 -5.21
N ALA A 186 -8.47 -23.41 -4.42
CA ALA A 186 -9.72 -23.21 -3.71
C ALA A 186 -9.57 -22.29 -2.47
N LYS A 187 -8.33 -22.02 -2.02
CA LYS A 187 -8.09 -21.12 -0.89
C LYS A 187 -8.59 -19.70 -1.19
N PRO A 188 -9.05 -18.95 -0.18
CA PRO A 188 -9.27 -17.50 -0.32
C PRO A 188 -8.02 -16.76 -0.79
N ILE A 189 -8.19 -15.62 -1.47
CA ILE A 189 -7.10 -14.73 -1.96
C ILE A 189 -6.34 -14.07 -0.79
N PHE A 190 -7.02 -13.89 0.34
CA PHE A 190 -6.46 -13.37 1.57
C PHE A 190 -6.65 -14.40 2.68
N ASP A 191 -5.62 -14.60 3.50
CA ASP A 191 -5.73 -15.37 4.73
C ASP A 191 -6.70 -14.69 5.72
N ASN A 192 -7.12 -15.46 6.73
CA ASN A 192 -8.08 -14.98 7.72
C ASN A 192 -7.52 -13.78 8.49
N TRP A 193 -8.36 -12.75 8.62
CA TRP A 193 -8.04 -11.56 9.40
C TRP A 193 -7.94 -11.90 10.89
N ASN A 194 -6.84 -11.54 11.53
CA ASN A 194 -6.66 -11.70 12.97
C ASN A 194 -6.66 -10.33 13.65
N PHE A 195 -7.70 -10.06 14.44
CA PHE A 195 -7.88 -8.77 15.10
C PHE A 195 -6.77 -8.40 16.10
N LYS A 196 -6.13 -9.40 16.74
CA LYS A 196 -5.02 -9.14 17.66
C LYS A 196 -3.78 -8.68 16.90
N ILE A 197 -3.44 -9.35 15.79
CA ILE A 197 -2.32 -8.94 14.94
C ILE A 197 -2.62 -7.58 14.31
N TYR A 198 -3.84 -7.38 13.79
CA TYR A 198 -4.27 -6.09 13.29
C TYR A 198 -4.11 -4.98 14.33
N GLY A 199 -4.51 -5.21 15.59
CA GLY A 199 -4.31 -4.26 16.68
C GLY A 199 -2.85 -3.87 16.90
N GLN A 200 -1.91 -4.80 16.75
CA GLN A 200 -0.46 -4.53 16.83
C GLN A 200 0.03 -3.67 15.65
N VAL A 201 -0.50 -3.92 14.45
CA VAL A 201 -0.21 -3.09 13.28
C VAL A 201 -0.74 -1.68 13.53
N VAL A 202 -2.02 -1.54 13.93
CA VAL A 202 -2.63 -0.24 14.23
C VAL A 202 -1.87 0.52 15.32
N GLU A 203 -1.43 -0.15 16.39
CA GLU A 203 -0.59 0.46 17.44
C GLU A 203 0.68 1.09 16.84
N ASN A 204 1.33 0.42 15.89
CA ASN A 204 2.51 0.97 15.22
C ASN A 204 2.20 2.20 14.36
N PHE A 205 1.07 2.19 13.66
CA PHE A 205 0.60 3.31 12.85
C PHE A 205 0.14 4.49 13.72
N TRP A 206 -0.42 4.21 14.90
CA TRP A 206 -0.92 5.22 15.84
C TRP A 206 0.09 5.65 16.90
N LYS A 207 1.38 5.32 16.76
CA LYS A 207 2.44 5.68 17.71
C LYS A 207 2.43 7.16 18.10
N ARG A 208 2.13 8.06 17.17
CA ARG A 208 2.12 9.52 17.41
C ARG A 208 1.00 9.98 18.38
N TRP A 209 -0.07 9.19 18.51
CA TRP A 209 -1.17 9.43 19.45
C TRP A 209 -1.06 8.63 20.74
N ASN A 210 0.05 7.89 20.95
CA ASN A 210 0.33 7.11 22.16
C ASN A 210 -0.76 6.10 22.57
N PHE A 211 -1.49 5.53 21.60
CA PHE A 211 -2.39 4.42 21.88
C PHE A 211 -1.60 3.15 22.16
N LEU A 212 -1.93 2.46 23.25
CA LEU A 212 -1.39 1.15 23.57
C LEU A 212 -2.27 0.04 22.97
N LEU A 213 -1.67 -1.11 22.67
CA LEU A 213 -2.39 -2.29 22.16
C LEU A 213 -3.60 -2.63 23.03
N LEU A 214 -3.41 -2.66 24.36
CA LEU A 214 -4.49 -2.98 25.30
C LEU A 214 -5.68 -2.02 25.22
N GLU A 215 -5.47 -0.79 24.77
CA GLU A 215 -6.54 0.18 24.53
C GLU A 215 -7.23 -0.04 23.19
N ILE A 216 -6.47 -0.43 22.17
CA ILE A 216 -6.96 -0.73 20.82
C ILE A 216 -7.80 -2.01 20.84
N ILE A 217 -7.33 -3.07 21.49
CA ILE A 217 -8.00 -4.38 21.52
C ILE A 217 -8.84 -4.60 22.80
N LYS A 218 -9.38 -3.52 23.41
CA LYS A 218 -10.33 -3.62 24.53
C LYS A 218 -11.49 -4.57 24.20
N ASN A 219 -11.99 -4.49 22.96
CA ASN A 219 -12.81 -5.53 22.36
C ASN A 219 -11.94 -6.33 21.36
N PRO A 220 -11.56 -7.58 21.67
CA PRO A 220 -10.69 -8.38 20.82
C PRO A 220 -11.24 -8.69 19.43
N GLU A 221 -12.57 -8.67 19.24
CA GLU A 221 -13.22 -8.95 17.96
C GLU A 221 -13.53 -7.67 17.17
N LYS A 222 -13.48 -6.51 17.85
CA LYS A 222 -13.71 -5.20 17.24
C LYS A 222 -12.68 -4.21 17.77
N PRO A 223 -11.42 -4.27 17.28
CA PRO A 223 -10.41 -3.29 17.64
C PRO A 223 -10.90 -1.87 17.40
N LYS A 224 -10.45 -0.95 18.25
CA LYS A 224 -10.80 0.47 18.18
C LYS A 224 -10.59 0.99 16.75
N SER A 225 -11.57 1.73 16.26
CA SER A 225 -11.56 2.36 14.95
C SER A 225 -11.88 3.84 15.09
N TYR A 226 -11.21 4.67 14.31
CA TYR A 226 -11.55 6.05 14.04
C TYR A 226 -12.12 6.23 12.63
N LEU A 227 -12.06 5.23 11.75
CA LEU A 227 -12.72 5.31 10.44
C LEU A 227 -14.25 5.28 10.57
N LEU A 228 -14.78 4.43 11.44
CA LEU A 228 -16.22 4.19 11.54
C LEU A 228 -16.75 4.37 12.98
N GLU A 229 -17.97 4.89 13.10
CA GLU A 229 -18.77 4.86 14.33
C GLU A 229 -19.23 3.43 14.67
N GLU A 230 -19.75 3.22 15.88
CA GLU A 230 -20.17 1.87 16.31
C GLU A 230 -21.26 1.26 15.43
N ASN A 231 -22.13 2.11 14.87
CA ASN A 231 -23.21 1.75 13.94
C ASN A 231 -22.70 1.42 12.52
N GLY A 232 -21.41 1.60 12.24
CA GLY A 232 -20.77 1.31 10.96
C GLY A 232 -20.74 2.45 9.96
N ASP A 233 -21.22 3.65 10.32
CA ASP A 233 -21.13 4.87 9.50
C ASP A 233 -19.74 5.51 9.61
N PHE A 234 -19.38 6.36 8.66
CA PHE A 234 -18.14 7.13 8.72
C PHE A 234 -18.12 8.08 9.93
N LEU A 235 -17.04 8.05 10.72
CA LEU A 235 -16.82 9.00 11.81
C LEU A 235 -16.26 10.32 11.23
N PRO A 236 -16.99 11.46 11.30
CA PRO A 236 -16.49 12.73 10.76
C PRO A 236 -15.20 13.19 11.48
N ALA A 237 -14.25 13.72 10.71
CA ALA A 237 -12.95 14.16 11.22
C ALA A 237 -13.08 15.22 12.32
N GLU A 238 -14.11 16.07 12.25
CA GLU A 238 -14.41 17.14 13.21
C GLU A 238 -14.85 16.62 14.59
N LYS A 239 -15.26 15.35 14.68
CA LYS A 239 -15.60 14.69 15.95
C LYS A 239 -14.39 14.06 16.65
N ILE A 240 -13.21 14.08 16.02
CA ILE A 240 -11.99 13.48 16.57
C ILE A 240 -11.20 14.57 17.30
N ASP A 241 -11.20 14.50 18.64
CA ASP A 241 -10.41 15.38 19.50
C ASP A 241 -9.00 14.82 19.72
N LEU A 242 -8.19 14.85 18.65
CA LEU A 242 -6.78 14.45 18.64
C LEU A 242 -5.94 15.45 17.84
N PRO A 243 -4.63 15.53 18.11
CA PRO A 243 -3.73 16.37 17.32
C PRO A 243 -3.60 15.86 15.88
N LEU A 244 -3.39 16.78 14.93
CA LEU A 244 -3.24 16.52 13.48
C LEU A 244 -1.83 16.02 13.05
N VAL A 245 -1.05 15.56 14.03
CA VAL A 245 0.32 15.06 13.87
C VAL A 245 0.41 13.77 13.08
#